data_AF-A0A4S2HC17-F1
#
_entry.id   AF-A0A4S2HC17-F1
#
_cell.length_a   1.000
_cell.length_b   1.000
_cell.length_c   1.000
_cell.angle_alpha   90.00
_cell.angle_beta   90.00
_cell.angle_gamma   90.00
#
_symmetry.space_group_name_H-M   'P 1'
#
loop_
_entity.id
_entity.type
_entity.pdbx_description
1 polymer ?
#
loop_
_entity_poly.entity_id
_entity_poly.type
_entity_poly.pdbx_seq_one_letter_code
_entity_poly.pdbx_strand_id
1 'polypeptide(L)'
;MKKGNGKTEDACLELEQKYPPKVKAMYEAVLELFASGRELGTLKVSEITALAGIGKGTAYEYFSTKEEMIVGAIQYEAERHISTIFELIENGQSFQEIIFQGLEMLEDTCKKYDGFVLLEKIMRDRTITGSSLLDELEKRKKNCCSAKHLTDRLFQLAEEKGLIRERNAFQVWSAILSQFAIYAFYLTHPSVFDQADREAARNFVYGNIIKLLN
;
A
#
# COMPACT_ATOMS: atom_id res chain seq x y z
N MET A 1 -22.04 8.21 -31.27
CA MET A 1 -21.30 9.25 -30.52
C MET A 1 -22.10 9.71 -29.32
N LYS A 2 -21.75 9.24 -28.12
CA LYS A 2 -21.88 9.96 -26.85
C LYS A 2 -20.79 9.40 -25.94
N LYS A 3 -19.67 10.12 -25.88
CA LYS A 3 -18.59 9.96 -24.92
C LYS A 3 -18.96 10.70 -23.63
N GLY A 4 -18.44 10.22 -22.51
CA GLY A 4 -17.85 11.10 -21.50
C GLY A 4 -18.55 11.18 -20.15
N ASN A 5 -17.73 11.03 -19.12
CA ASN A 5 -17.89 11.43 -17.72
C ASN A 5 -18.81 10.59 -16.82
N GLY A 6 -18.20 9.92 -15.84
CA GLY A 6 -18.93 9.43 -14.67
C GLY A 6 -18.23 8.39 -13.80
N LYS A 7 -16.93 8.08 -13.97
CA LYS A 7 -16.26 7.07 -13.11
C LYS A 7 -14.89 7.47 -12.55
N THR A 8 -14.21 8.41 -13.18
CA THR A 8 -12.87 8.88 -12.77
C THR A 8 -12.88 9.71 -11.48
N GLU A 9 -14.06 10.17 -11.07
CA GLU A 9 -14.22 11.03 -9.90
C GLU A 9 -14.28 10.22 -8.59
N ASP A 10 -14.79 8.98 -8.58
CA ASP A 10 -15.09 8.27 -7.32
C ASP A 10 -13.84 7.92 -6.50
N ALA A 11 -12.80 7.26 -7.05
CA ALA A 11 -11.69 6.75 -6.21
C ALA A 11 -10.76 7.84 -5.64
N CYS A 12 -10.57 8.94 -6.38
CA CYS A 12 -9.72 10.06 -5.95
C CYS A 12 -10.51 11.11 -5.13
N LEU A 13 -11.80 11.35 -5.45
CA LEU A 13 -12.67 12.13 -4.57
C LEU A 13 -12.97 11.39 -3.27
N GLU A 14 -13.03 10.06 -3.28
CA GLU A 14 -13.20 9.27 -2.06
C GLU A 14 -12.07 9.53 -1.08
N LEU A 15 -10.79 9.58 -1.49
CA LEU A 15 -9.67 9.82 -0.56
C LEU A 15 -9.70 11.21 0.08
N GLU A 16 -9.94 12.26 -0.72
CA GLU A 16 -10.00 13.64 -0.21
C GLU A 16 -11.25 13.89 0.65
N GLN A 17 -12.37 13.23 0.36
CA GLN A 17 -13.59 13.31 1.19
C GLN A 17 -13.49 12.43 2.44
N LYS A 18 -12.77 11.31 2.38
CA LYS A 18 -12.68 10.33 3.46
C LYS A 18 -11.81 10.79 4.62
N TYR A 19 -10.78 11.58 4.36
CA TYR A 19 -9.85 12.04 5.39
C TYR A 19 -9.89 13.57 5.54
N PRO A 20 -10.45 14.10 6.64
CA PRO A 20 -10.43 15.52 6.92
C PRO A 20 -8.99 16.08 6.88
N PRO A 21 -8.78 17.36 6.50
CA PRO A 21 -7.43 17.94 6.35
C PRO A 21 -6.54 17.74 7.59
N LYS A 22 -7.11 17.84 8.79
CA LYS A 22 -6.38 17.63 10.06
C LYS A 22 -5.97 16.16 10.26
N VAL A 23 -6.83 15.22 9.89
CA VAL A 23 -6.54 13.78 9.97
C VAL A 23 -5.43 13.42 8.97
N LYS A 24 -5.52 13.93 7.75
CA LYS A 24 -4.50 13.75 6.72
C LYS A 24 -3.14 14.31 7.17
N ALA A 25 -3.08 15.53 7.70
CA ALA A 25 -1.84 16.10 8.21
C ALA A 25 -1.20 15.27 9.33
N MET A 26 -2.01 14.70 10.23
CA MET A 26 -1.52 13.77 11.26
C MET A 26 -0.95 12.49 10.67
N TYR A 27 -1.59 11.92 9.65
CA TYR A 27 -1.09 10.72 8.96
C TYR A 27 0.21 10.99 8.20
N GLU A 28 0.28 12.10 7.47
CA GLU A 28 1.50 12.53 6.77
C GLU A 28 2.66 12.75 7.76
N ALA A 29 2.39 13.37 8.92
CA ALA A 29 3.39 13.51 9.98
C ALA A 29 3.88 12.17 10.55
N VAL A 30 2.98 11.19 10.75
CA VAL A 30 3.39 9.83 11.16
C VAL A 30 4.29 9.20 10.10
N LEU A 31 3.89 9.26 8.83
CA LEU A 31 4.65 8.69 7.71
C LEU A 31 6.02 9.36 7.56
N GLU A 32 6.11 10.68 7.73
CA GLU A 32 7.37 11.42 7.67
C GLU A 32 8.31 11.07 8.83
N LEU A 33 7.78 11.02 10.07
CA LEU A 33 8.57 10.56 11.21
C LEU A 33 9.05 9.13 11.00
N PHE A 34 8.21 8.28 10.44
CA PHE A 34 8.60 6.91 10.09
C PHE A 34 9.69 6.86 9.02
N ALA A 35 9.58 7.67 7.97
CA ALA A 35 10.58 7.79 6.90
C ALA A 35 11.95 8.28 7.40
N SER A 36 11.98 9.00 8.52
CA SER A 36 13.25 9.40 9.17
C SER A 36 13.96 8.25 9.92
N GLY A 37 13.48 7.01 9.80
CA GLY A 37 14.06 5.82 10.43
C GLY A 37 13.62 5.60 11.89
N ARG A 38 12.64 6.37 12.38
CA ARG A 38 12.13 6.24 13.75
C ARG A 38 11.24 5.01 13.87
N GLU A 39 11.42 4.25 14.95
CA GLU A 39 10.56 3.10 15.25
C GLU A 39 9.16 3.55 15.70
N LEU A 40 8.11 2.90 15.20
CA LEU A 40 6.71 3.23 15.50
C LEU A 40 6.41 3.27 17.02
N GLY A 41 7.00 2.33 17.77
CA GLY A 41 6.86 2.26 19.23
C GLY A 41 7.41 3.49 19.96
N THR A 42 8.41 4.17 19.38
CA THR A 42 9.10 5.32 20.00
C THR A 42 8.45 6.66 19.71
N LEU A 43 7.55 6.73 18.73
CA LEU A 43 6.85 7.97 18.38
C LEU A 43 6.04 8.49 19.56
N LYS A 44 6.09 9.81 19.79
CA LYS A 44 5.23 10.50 20.76
C LYS A 44 4.15 11.29 20.04
N VAL A 45 2.93 11.30 20.60
CA VAL A 45 1.82 12.13 20.09
C VAL A 45 2.24 13.60 19.93
N SER A 46 3.01 14.14 20.87
CA SER A 46 3.51 15.52 20.80
C SER A 46 4.37 15.81 19.58
N GLU A 47 5.19 14.85 19.15
CA GLU A 47 6.06 14.98 17.97
C GLU A 47 5.21 14.96 16.70
N ILE A 48 4.26 14.03 16.61
CA ILE A 48 3.32 13.94 15.49
C ILE A 48 2.54 15.25 15.36
N THR A 49 1.98 15.75 16.46
CA THR A 49 1.18 16.97 16.46
C THR A 49 2.00 18.21 16.11
N ALA A 50 3.25 18.27 16.58
CA ALA A 50 4.14 19.38 16.26
C ALA A 50 4.48 19.41 14.76
N LEU A 51 4.78 18.25 14.17
CA LEU A 51 5.07 18.14 12.75
C LEU A 51 3.82 18.40 11.88
N ALA A 52 2.66 17.92 12.31
CA ALA A 52 1.38 18.16 11.63
C ALA A 52 0.87 19.60 11.77
N GLY A 53 1.48 20.43 12.62
CA GLY A 53 1.00 21.79 12.91
C GLY A 53 -0.36 21.83 13.63
N ILE A 54 -0.69 20.79 14.40
CA ILE A 54 -1.98 20.62 15.09
C ILE A 54 -1.79 20.66 16.60
N GLY A 55 -2.72 21.27 17.33
CA GLY A 55 -2.70 21.25 18.80
C GLY A 55 -2.99 19.87 19.37
N LYS A 56 -2.31 19.47 20.46
CA LYS A 56 -2.50 18.16 21.09
C LYS A 56 -3.95 17.88 21.51
N GLY A 57 -4.67 18.90 21.98
CA GLY A 57 -6.10 18.79 22.29
C GLY A 57 -6.94 18.42 21.07
N THR A 58 -6.67 19.07 19.93
CA THR A 58 -7.33 18.78 18.65
C THR A 58 -6.99 17.38 18.14
N ALA A 59 -5.79 16.87 18.35
CA ALA A 59 -5.46 15.50 17.96
C ALA A 59 -6.32 14.46 18.69
N TYR A 60 -6.63 14.68 19.97
CA TYR A 60 -7.49 13.78 20.75
C TYR A 60 -8.99 13.92 20.43
N GLU A 61 -9.40 14.92 19.64
CA GLU A 61 -10.76 14.98 19.07
C GLU A 61 -10.94 13.93 17.96
N TYR A 62 -9.86 13.54 17.28
CA TYR A 62 -9.89 12.60 16.15
C TYR A 62 -9.39 11.21 16.51
N PHE A 63 -8.48 11.09 17.48
CA PHE A 63 -7.79 9.84 17.79
C PHE A 63 -7.76 9.60 19.29
N SER A 64 -8.15 8.40 19.70
CA SER A 64 -8.12 7.97 21.10
C SER A 64 -6.72 7.57 21.54
N THR A 65 -5.92 7.01 20.64
CA THR A 65 -4.58 6.49 20.94
C THR A 65 -3.55 6.85 19.86
N LYS A 66 -2.26 6.70 20.21
CA LYS A 66 -1.17 6.84 19.25
C LYS A 66 -1.23 5.73 18.20
N GLU A 67 -1.55 4.52 18.62
CA GLU A 67 -1.65 3.34 17.78
C GLU A 67 -2.73 3.52 16.70
N GLU A 68 -3.83 4.18 17.04
CA GLU A 68 -4.87 4.57 16.08
C GLU A 68 -4.35 5.55 15.01
N MET A 69 -3.52 6.52 15.40
CA MET A 69 -2.86 7.43 14.44
C MET A 69 -1.92 6.64 13.51
N ILE A 70 -1.15 5.71 14.06
CA ILE A 70 -0.17 4.89 13.32
C ILE A 70 -0.88 3.97 12.32
N VAL A 71 -1.85 3.18 12.78
CA VAL A 71 -2.59 2.26 11.90
C VAL A 71 -3.39 3.05 10.86
N GLY A 72 -3.96 4.20 11.24
CA GLY A 72 -4.63 5.09 10.31
C GLY A 72 -3.69 5.62 9.23
N ALA A 73 -2.46 5.98 9.57
CA ALA A 73 -1.46 6.43 8.60
C ALA A 73 -1.03 5.31 7.63
N ILE A 74 -0.87 4.08 8.13
CA ILE A 74 -0.58 2.91 7.30
C ILE A 74 -1.73 2.64 6.33
N GLN A 75 -2.98 2.71 6.81
CA GLN A 75 -4.17 2.55 5.98
C GLN A 75 -4.27 3.65 4.93
N TYR A 76 -4.03 4.90 5.32
CA TYR A 76 -4.03 6.05 4.42
C TYR A 76 -3.02 5.86 3.28
N GLU A 77 -1.80 5.42 3.57
CA GLU A 77 -0.78 5.15 2.54
C GLU A 77 -1.19 3.99 1.62
N ALA A 78 -1.72 2.90 2.19
CA ALA A 78 -2.19 1.76 1.42
C ALA A 78 -3.33 2.15 0.46
N GLU A 79 -4.26 2.98 0.91
CA GLU A 79 -5.36 3.45 0.08
C GLU A 79 -4.88 4.41 -1.02
N ARG A 80 -3.89 5.28 -0.75
CA ARG A 80 -3.24 6.08 -1.80
C ARG A 80 -2.62 5.20 -2.88
N HIS A 81 -1.93 4.14 -2.49
CA HIS A 81 -1.36 3.18 -3.44
C HIS A 81 -2.44 2.49 -4.26
N ILE A 82 -3.51 2.03 -3.62
CA ILE A 82 -4.65 1.42 -4.32
C ILE A 82 -5.28 2.39 -5.32
N SER A 83 -5.48 3.65 -4.94
CA SER A 83 -6.03 4.68 -5.84
C SER A 83 -5.12 4.93 -7.04
N THR A 84 -3.79 4.99 -6.85
CA THR A 84 -2.84 5.05 -7.98
C THR A 84 -3.04 3.86 -8.92
N ILE A 85 -3.12 2.63 -8.42
CA ILE A 85 -3.35 1.45 -9.27
C ILE A 85 -4.69 1.53 -10.02
N PHE A 86 -5.76 2.01 -9.38
CA PHE A 86 -7.04 2.24 -10.06
C PHE A 86 -6.92 3.22 -11.21
N GLU A 87 -6.24 4.35 -11.00
CA GLU A 87 -6.02 5.36 -12.06
C GLU A 87 -5.28 4.77 -13.26
N LEU A 88 -4.27 3.91 -13.04
CA LEU A 88 -3.56 3.24 -14.14
C LEU A 88 -4.49 2.36 -14.96
N ILE A 89 -5.34 1.58 -14.27
CA ILE A 89 -6.32 0.70 -14.92
C ILE A 89 -7.32 1.53 -15.73
N GLU A 90 -7.83 2.62 -15.17
CA GLU A 90 -8.80 3.49 -15.84
C GLU A 90 -8.19 4.24 -17.05
N ASN A 91 -6.91 4.58 -16.96
CA ASN A 91 -6.16 5.17 -18.07
C ASN A 91 -5.77 4.16 -19.15
N GLY A 92 -6.17 2.90 -19.02
CA GLY A 92 -6.00 1.86 -20.05
C GLY A 92 -4.59 1.29 -20.14
N GLN A 93 -3.79 1.44 -19.08
CA GLN A 93 -2.46 0.82 -19.02
C GLN A 93 -2.54 -0.70 -19.18
N SER A 94 -1.48 -1.30 -19.70
CA SER A 94 -1.34 -2.75 -19.79
C SER A 94 -1.11 -3.37 -18.42
N PHE A 95 -1.39 -4.68 -18.32
CA PHE A 95 -1.13 -5.45 -17.10
C PHE A 95 0.35 -5.35 -16.69
N GLN A 96 1.27 -5.35 -17.66
CA GLN A 96 2.70 -5.18 -17.41
C GLN A 96 3.02 -3.82 -16.79
N GLU A 97 2.49 -2.73 -17.34
CA GLU A 97 2.71 -1.37 -16.83
C GLU A 97 2.18 -1.24 -15.40
N ILE A 98 1.00 -1.81 -15.11
CA ILE A 98 0.42 -1.82 -13.75
C ILE A 98 1.31 -2.59 -12.77
N ILE A 99 1.79 -3.78 -13.15
CA ILE A 99 2.71 -4.56 -12.31
C ILE A 99 4.01 -3.79 -12.08
N PHE A 100 4.60 -3.22 -13.13
CA PHE A 100 5.85 -2.47 -13.03
C PHE A 100 5.71 -1.22 -12.17
N GLN A 101 4.58 -0.51 -12.28
CA GLN A 101 4.29 0.61 -11.39
C GLN A 101 4.16 0.14 -9.94
N GLY A 102 3.52 -1.00 -9.69
CA GLY A 102 3.48 -1.60 -8.35
C GLY A 102 4.86 -1.95 -7.81
N LEU A 103 5.77 -2.48 -8.64
CA LEU A 103 7.16 -2.75 -8.25
C LEU A 103 7.93 -1.46 -7.95
N GLU A 104 7.71 -0.40 -8.73
CA GLU A 104 8.30 0.91 -8.48
C GLU A 104 7.82 1.53 -7.17
N MET A 105 6.51 1.46 -6.90
CA MET A 105 5.94 1.89 -5.62
C MET A 105 6.54 1.12 -4.45
N LEU A 106 6.77 -0.19 -4.60
CA LEU A 106 7.42 -1.01 -3.59
C LEU A 106 8.88 -0.59 -3.36
N GLU A 107 9.63 -0.28 -4.40
CA GLU A 107 11.00 0.23 -4.26
C GLU A 107 11.06 1.58 -3.57
N ASP A 108 10.17 2.50 -3.95
CA ASP A 108 10.12 3.83 -3.33
C ASP A 108 9.68 3.73 -1.88
N THR A 109 8.75 2.83 -1.56
CA THR A 109 8.37 2.50 -0.18
C THR A 109 9.56 1.90 0.58
N CYS A 110 10.33 0.99 -0.03
CA CYS A 110 11.53 0.42 0.58
C CYS A 110 12.61 1.46 0.82
N LYS A 111 12.87 2.38 -0.12
CA LYS A 111 13.85 3.48 0.07
C LYS A 111 13.38 4.48 1.13
N LYS A 112 12.10 4.81 1.12
CA LYS A 112 11.54 5.86 1.98
C LYS A 112 11.34 5.41 3.41
N TYR A 113 11.01 4.14 3.63
CA TYR A 113 10.55 3.67 4.93
C TYR A 113 11.25 2.41 5.45
N ASP A 114 12.25 1.89 4.72
CA ASP A 114 12.69 0.50 4.86
C ASP A 114 11.47 -0.45 4.86
N GLY A 115 10.46 -0.19 4.03
CA GLY A 115 9.07 -0.61 4.26
C GLY A 115 8.80 -2.12 4.42
N PHE A 116 9.58 -3.00 3.78
CA PHE A 116 9.48 -4.44 4.07
C PHE A 116 10.05 -4.80 5.45
N VAL A 117 11.08 -4.08 5.89
CA VAL A 117 11.59 -4.13 7.26
C VAL A 117 10.52 -3.66 8.25
N LEU A 118 9.55 -2.81 7.87
CA LEU A 118 8.41 -2.48 8.74
C LEU A 118 7.50 -3.69 8.98
N LEU A 119 7.04 -4.36 7.92
CA LEU A 119 6.24 -5.57 8.06
C LEU A 119 7.00 -6.65 8.82
N GLU A 120 8.29 -6.81 8.53
CA GLU A 120 9.18 -7.69 9.25
C GLU A 120 9.34 -7.30 10.73
N LYS A 121 9.53 -6.01 11.04
CA LYS A 121 9.64 -5.49 12.41
C LYS A 121 8.33 -5.62 13.17
N ILE A 122 7.18 -5.30 12.57
CA ILE A 122 5.84 -5.51 13.17
C ILE A 122 5.64 -7.00 13.47
N MET A 123 6.01 -7.89 12.54
CA MET A 123 5.89 -9.34 12.73
C MET A 123 6.88 -9.90 13.78
N ARG A 124 8.05 -9.27 13.95
CA ARG A 124 9.07 -9.64 14.94
C ARG A 124 8.88 -8.98 16.31
N ASP A 125 8.16 -7.86 16.39
CA ASP A 125 7.95 -7.08 17.61
C ASP A 125 6.89 -7.74 18.51
N ARG A 126 7.35 -8.47 19.53
CA ARG A 126 6.52 -9.12 20.55
C ARG A 126 6.19 -8.21 21.75
N THR A 127 6.36 -6.90 21.63
CA THR A 127 6.04 -5.96 22.72
C THR A 127 4.54 -5.64 22.80
N ILE A 128 4.10 -5.06 23.93
CA ILE A 128 2.72 -4.61 24.19
C ILE A 128 2.17 -3.72 23.05
N THR A 129 3.04 -2.97 22.36
CA THR A 129 2.70 -2.14 21.21
C THR A 129 2.24 -2.96 20.00
N GLY A 130 2.84 -4.13 19.77
CA GLY A 130 2.45 -5.05 18.68
C GLY A 130 1.02 -5.54 18.83
N SER A 131 0.60 -5.94 20.02
CA SER A 131 -0.80 -6.34 20.28
C SER A 131 -1.79 -5.19 20.08
N SER A 132 -1.48 -3.98 20.53
CA SER A 132 -2.38 -2.83 20.36
C SER A 132 -2.49 -2.36 18.90
N LEU A 133 -1.41 -2.46 18.12
CA LEU A 133 -1.46 -2.22 16.67
C LEU A 133 -2.29 -3.30 15.95
N LEU A 134 -2.15 -4.56 16.35
CA LEU A 134 -2.95 -5.67 15.80
C LEU A 134 -4.44 -5.49 16.12
N ASP A 135 -4.78 -5.15 17.36
CA ASP A 135 -6.17 -4.88 17.76
C ASP A 135 -6.78 -3.74 16.92
N GLU A 136 -6.01 -2.69 16.67
CA GLU A 136 -6.46 -1.55 15.88
C GLU A 136 -6.59 -1.87 14.38
N LEU A 137 -5.70 -2.72 13.84
CA LEU A 137 -5.84 -3.29 12.50
C LEU A 137 -7.11 -4.14 12.39
N GLU A 138 -7.41 -4.97 13.39
CA GLU A 138 -8.62 -5.81 13.41
C GLU A 138 -9.90 -4.98 13.44
N LYS A 139 -9.95 -3.89 14.23
CA LYS A 139 -11.10 -2.96 14.24
C LYS A 139 -11.36 -2.34 12.87
N ARG A 140 -10.28 -2.02 12.14
CA ARG A 140 -10.34 -1.36 10.82
C ARG A 140 -10.60 -2.32 9.65
N LYS A 141 -10.50 -3.64 9.87
CA LYS A 141 -10.73 -4.69 8.86
C LYS A 141 -12.12 -4.71 8.22
N LYS A 142 -13.12 -4.02 8.82
CA LYS A 142 -14.52 -4.06 8.38
C LYS A 142 -14.84 -3.39 7.03
N ASN A 143 -13.91 -2.64 6.42
CA ASN A 143 -14.18 -1.87 5.19
C ASN A 143 -13.30 -2.28 3.99
N CYS A 144 -13.25 -3.58 3.66
CA CYS A 144 -12.42 -4.10 2.56
C CYS A 144 -13.04 -3.93 1.15
N CYS A 145 -13.88 -2.91 0.94
CA CYS A 145 -14.54 -2.66 -0.34
C CYS A 145 -13.52 -2.50 -1.48
N SER A 146 -12.40 -1.83 -1.23
CA SER A 146 -11.37 -1.56 -2.25
C SER A 146 -10.75 -2.82 -2.85
N ALA A 147 -10.60 -3.92 -2.09
CA ALA A 147 -9.98 -5.15 -2.58
C ALA A 147 -10.85 -5.89 -3.60
N LYS A 148 -12.17 -5.93 -3.37
CA LYS A 148 -13.11 -6.56 -4.30
C LYS A 148 -13.17 -5.80 -5.63
N HIS A 149 -13.31 -4.48 -5.55
CA HIS A 149 -13.33 -3.62 -6.73
C HIS A 149 -12.03 -3.74 -7.54
N LEU A 150 -10.88 -3.79 -6.87
CA LEU A 150 -9.58 -3.94 -7.55
C LEU A 150 -9.46 -5.30 -8.26
N THR A 151 -9.96 -6.36 -7.62
CA THR A 151 -10.02 -7.71 -8.22
C THR A 151 -10.88 -7.72 -9.48
N ASP A 152 -12.08 -7.15 -9.41
CA ASP A 152 -13.00 -7.11 -10.54
C ASP A 152 -12.41 -6.33 -11.72
N ARG A 153 -11.72 -5.21 -11.44
CA ARG A 153 -11.03 -4.40 -12.46
C ARG A 153 -9.83 -5.13 -13.08
N LEU A 154 -9.04 -5.82 -12.27
CA LEU A 154 -7.91 -6.61 -12.74
C LEU A 154 -8.36 -7.74 -13.68
N PHE A 155 -9.49 -8.38 -13.38
CA PHE A 155 -10.08 -9.38 -14.27
C PHE A 155 -10.62 -8.82 -15.57
N GLN A 156 -11.26 -7.65 -15.57
CA GLN A 156 -11.68 -6.97 -16.79
C GLN A 156 -10.48 -6.70 -17.72
N LEU A 157 -9.39 -6.18 -17.14
CA LEU A 157 -8.17 -5.87 -17.88
C LEU A 157 -7.49 -7.12 -18.45
N ALA A 158 -7.59 -8.25 -17.74
CA ALA A 158 -7.14 -9.55 -18.20
C ALA A 158 -8.00 -10.15 -19.32
N GLU A 159 -9.32 -9.96 -19.28
CA GLU A 159 -10.29 -10.44 -20.29
C GLU A 159 -10.10 -9.76 -21.64
N GLU A 160 -9.98 -8.43 -21.64
CA GLU A 160 -9.92 -7.64 -22.87
C GLU A 160 -8.69 -7.93 -23.73
N LYS A 161 -7.61 -8.45 -23.13
CA LYS A 161 -6.32 -8.68 -23.81
C LYS A 161 -5.89 -10.15 -23.88
N GLY A 162 -6.66 -11.09 -23.31
CA GLY A 162 -6.36 -12.52 -23.33
C GLY A 162 -5.05 -12.92 -22.64
N LEU A 163 -4.54 -12.07 -21.74
CA LEU A 163 -3.21 -12.21 -21.11
C LEU A 163 -3.18 -13.25 -19.97
N ILE A 164 -4.31 -13.48 -19.31
CA ILE A 164 -4.47 -14.35 -18.14
C ILE A 164 -5.65 -15.28 -18.39
N ARG A 165 -5.43 -16.58 -18.16
CA ARG A 165 -6.47 -17.62 -18.26
C ARG A 165 -7.15 -17.90 -16.93
N GLU A 166 -6.43 -17.75 -15.83
CA GLU A 166 -6.94 -18.00 -14.49
C GLU A 166 -8.00 -16.95 -14.07
N ARG A 167 -9.12 -17.43 -13.53
CA ARG A 167 -10.28 -16.62 -13.09
C ARG A 167 -10.52 -16.70 -11.59
N ASN A 168 -9.78 -17.55 -10.89
CA ASN A 168 -9.84 -17.70 -9.46
C ASN A 168 -9.06 -16.56 -8.79
N ALA A 169 -9.79 -15.66 -8.11
CA ALA A 169 -9.21 -14.50 -7.44
C ALA A 169 -8.09 -14.89 -6.46
N PHE A 170 -8.26 -15.98 -5.72
CA PHE A 170 -7.24 -16.43 -4.76
C PHE A 170 -5.94 -16.83 -5.48
N GLN A 171 -6.02 -17.55 -6.59
CA GLN A 171 -4.83 -17.94 -7.36
C GLN A 171 -4.16 -16.73 -7.99
N VAL A 172 -4.95 -15.80 -8.55
CA VAL A 172 -4.42 -14.58 -9.17
C VAL A 172 -3.69 -13.70 -8.17
N TRP A 173 -4.31 -13.43 -7.03
CA TRP A 173 -3.68 -12.68 -5.95
C TRP A 173 -2.49 -13.42 -5.35
N SER A 174 -2.55 -14.74 -5.20
CA SER A 174 -1.40 -15.52 -4.71
C SER A 174 -0.20 -15.43 -5.65
N ALA A 175 -0.42 -15.50 -6.95
CA ALA A 175 0.64 -15.32 -7.94
C ALA A 175 1.26 -13.92 -7.85
N ILE A 176 0.44 -12.86 -7.79
CA ILE A 176 0.94 -11.49 -7.69
C ILE A 176 1.65 -11.26 -6.35
N LEU A 177 0.98 -11.51 -5.22
CA LEU A 177 1.51 -11.22 -3.88
C LEU A 177 2.77 -12.02 -3.57
N SER A 178 2.86 -13.28 -4.01
CA SER A 178 4.08 -14.08 -3.80
C SER A 178 5.29 -13.48 -4.51
N GLN A 179 5.12 -12.99 -5.75
CA GLN A 179 6.23 -12.39 -6.49
C GLN A 179 6.59 -11.00 -5.93
N PHE A 180 5.62 -10.22 -5.47
CA PHE A 180 5.90 -8.97 -4.75
C PHE A 180 6.66 -9.21 -3.44
N ALA A 181 6.33 -10.26 -2.69
CA ALA A 181 7.07 -10.64 -1.49
C ALA A 181 8.52 -11.03 -1.81
N ILE A 182 8.73 -11.82 -2.86
CA ILE A 182 10.09 -12.17 -3.34
C ILE A 182 10.85 -10.91 -3.76
N TYR A 183 10.20 -9.98 -4.47
CA TYR A 183 10.83 -8.73 -4.88
C TYR A 183 11.19 -7.84 -3.70
N ALA A 184 10.33 -7.76 -2.68
CA ALA A 184 10.63 -7.04 -1.44
C ALA A 184 11.82 -7.66 -0.70
N PHE A 185 11.93 -8.99 -0.70
CA PHE A 185 13.08 -9.68 -0.16
C PHE A 185 14.37 -9.38 -0.95
N TYR A 186 14.28 -9.31 -2.28
CA TYR A 186 15.39 -8.89 -3.16
C TYR A 186 15.89 -7.48 -2.78
N LEU A 187 14.99 -6.52 -2.63
CA LEU A 187 15.34 -5.13 -2.30
C LEU A 187 16.01 -4.98 -0.93
N THR A 188 15.67 -5.83 0.03
CA THR A 188 16.20 -5.77 1.40
C THR A 188 17.51 -6.55 1.59
N HIS A 189 17.83 -7.46 0.66
CA HIS A 189 19.00 -8.34 0.76
C HIS A 189 19.91 -8.24 -0.48
N PRO A 190 20.42 -7.05 -0.83
CA PRO A 190 21.20 -6.85 -2.06
C PRO A 190 22.46 -7.72 -2.13
N SER A 191 23.06 -8.07 -0.98
CA SER A 191 24.22 -8.95 -0.92
C SER A 191 23.91 -10.42 -1.26
N VAL A 192 22.64 -10.84 -1.15
CA VAL A 192 22.20 -12.21 -1.49
C VAL A 192 21.91 -12.32 -2.99
N PHE A 193 21.58 -11.20 -3.65
CA PHE A 193 21.10 -11.15 -5.03
C PHE A 193 21.99 -10.29 -5.95
N ASP A 194 23.30 -10.27 -5.70
CA ASP A 194 24.29 -9.47 -6.43
C ASP A 194 24.39 -9.79 -7.94
N GLN A 195 23.84 -10.93 -8.36
CA GLN A 195 23.87 -11.40 -9.76
C GLN A 195 22.74 -10.84 -10.64
N ALA A 196 21.73 -10.20 -10.05
CA ALA A 196 20.57 -9.70 -10.78
C ALA A 196 20.42 -8.19 -10.59
N ASP A 197 20.53 -7.45 -11.70
CA ASP A 197 20.16 -6.04 -11.69
C ASP A 197 18.64 -5.84 -11.55
N ARG A 198 18.25 -4.60 -11.26
CA ARG A 198 16.85 -4.23 -10.99
C ARG A 198 15.93 -4.54 -12.17
N GLU A 199 16.39 -4.32 -13.40
CA GLU A 199 15.57 -4.52 -14.60
C GLU A 199 15.35 -6.02 -14.85
N ALA A 200 16.40 -6.83 -14.74
CA ALA A 200 16.33 -8.27 -14.80
C ALA A 200 15.40 -8.85 -13.74
N ALA A 201 15.49 -8.35 -12.50
CA ALA A 201 14.62 -8.78 -11.40
C ALA A 201 13.14 -8.41 -11.64
N ARG A 202 12.85 -7.20 -12.12
CA ARG A 202 11.48 -6.77 -12.51
C ARG A 202 10.90 -7.65 -13.62
N ASN A 203 11.67 -7.89 -14.66
CA ASN A 203 11.27 -8.74 -15.79
C ASN A 203 11.04 -10.20 -15.35
N PHE A 204 11.89 -10.73 -14.47
CA PHE A 204 11.74 -12.07 -13.91
C PHE A 204 10.47 -12.21 -13.09
N VAL A 205 10.20 -11.26 -12.20
CA VAL A 205 8.96 -11.20 -11.39
C VAL A 205 7.73 -11.19 -12.28
N TYR A 206 7.67 -10.29 -13.27
CA TYR A 206 6.53 -10.23 -14.19
C TYR A 206 6.37 -11.51 -15.01
N GLY A 207 7.47 -12.05 -15.54
CA GLY A 207 7.46 -13.31 -16.27
C GLY A 207 6.90 -14.48 -15.46
N ASN A 208 7.22 -14.54 -14.16
CA ASN A 208 6.67 -15.56 -13.26
C ASN A 208 5.19 -15.35 -12.96
N ILE A 209 4.73 -14.10 -12.79
CA ILE A 209 3.30 -13.81 -12.64
C ILE A 209 2.55 -14.34 -13.86
N ILE A 210 2.99 -14.02 -15.08
CA ILE A 210 2.33 -14.50 -16.30
C ILE A 210 2.33 -16.03 -16.40
N LYS A 211 3.43 -16.71 -16.04
CA LYS A 211 3.50 -18.18 -16.04
C LYS A 211 2.55 -18.83 -15.04
N LEU A 212 2.37 -18.23 -13.86
CA LEU A 212 1.47 -18.76 -12.82
C LEU A 212 -0.01 -18.56 -13.17
N LEU A 213 -0.32 -17.66 -14.09
CA LEU A 213 -1.68 -17.26 -14.47
C LEU A 213 -2.17 -17.85 -15.80
N ASN A 214 -1.36 -18.72 -16.44
CA ASN A 214 -1.62 -19.32 -17.75
C ASN A 214 -1.49 -20.85 -17.73
#